data_AF-A0A923YFR0-F1
#
_entry.id   AF-A0A923YFR0-F1
#
_cell.length_a   1.000
_cell.length_b   1.000
_cell.length_c   1.000
_cell.angle_alpha   90.00
_cell.angle_beta   90.00
_cell.angle_gamma   90.00
#
_symmetry.space_group_name_H-M   'P 1'
#
loop_
_entity.id
_entity.type
_entity.pdbx_description
1 polymer ?
#
loop_
_entity_poly.entity_id
_entity_poly.type
_entity_poly.pdbx_seq_one_letter_code
_entity_poly.pdbx_strand_id
1 'polypeptide(L)'
;FSIKKKELSIAFANLTVVLISVTRTQLVALAAQMFACFVIYPRIIQNPRIIKNILLIITIASSIIAIDVFSGIGLTSRWTDRLLIENKFGTDPTALTRTAENNYMRQEIIASWQKFIFGNGLAAETSLIGPEAVLAGQLVGTASVATHSYGFGHNNYLSLLFIGGLAVGAPILIILLLNGCSSLLLSRALIQDNKTDATVLYACVWGSLIIVGLLTTSFLSGIFEERTTSLWYGIGTGMFYWASSETKNLKKSNIDKH
;
A
#
# COMPACT_ATOMS: atom_id res chain seq x y z
N PHE A 1 21.71 17.20 0.24
CA PHE A 1 20.71 16.69 1.21
C PHE A 1 21.41 16.19 2.46
N SER A 2 21.11 16.81 3.61
CA SER A 2 21.51 16.36 4.95
C SER A 2 20.21 15.94 5.63
N ILE A 3 20.07 14.64 5.94
CA ILE A 3 18.87 14.13 6.61
C ILE A 3 18.89 14.67 8.03
N LYS A 4 17.88 15.47 8.38
CA LYS A 4 17.76 16.05 9.71
C LYS A 4 17.41 14.92 10.70
N LYS A 5 17.89 15.00 11.95
CA LYS A 5 17.60 14.00 13.00
C LYS A 5 16.10 13.62 13.08
N LYS A 6 15.21 14.59 12.85
CA LYS A 6 13.75 14.39 12.85
C LYS A 6 13.26 13.50 11.71
N GLU A 7 13.83 13.64 10.51
CA GLU A 7 13.50 12.79 9.34
C GLU A 7 13.95 11.35 9.57
N LEU A 8 15.12 11.17 10.22
CA LEU A 8 15.63 9.86 10.62
C LEU A 8 14.73 9.20 11.67
N SER A 9 14.25 9.94 12.67
CA SER A 9 13.32 9.42 13.68
C SER A 9 11.97 9.00 13.06
N ILE A 10 11.46 9.76 12.08
CA ILE A 10 10.21 9.41 11.38
C ILE A 10 10.41 8.17 10.51
N ALA A 11 11.51 8.09 9.77
CA ALA A 11 11.86 6.90 8.98
C ALA A 11 12.04 5.67 9.87
N PHE A 12 12.68 5.83 11.03
CA PHE A 12 12.87 4.77 12.01
C PHE A 12 11.54 4.30 12.62
N ALA A 13 10.66 5.23 13.01
CA ALA A 13 9.34 4.90 13.53
C ALA A 13 8.51 4.15 12.48
N ASN A 14 8.53 4.61 11.23
CA ASN A 14 7.84 3.94 10.13
C ASN A 14 8.42 2.56 9.83
N LEU A 15 9.74 2.43 9.75
CA LEU A 15 10.40 1.14 9.53
C LEU A 15 10.06 0.17 10.66
N THR A 16 10.02 0.65 11.91
CA THR A 16 9.62 -0.16 13.07
C THR A 16 8.18 -0.62 12.96
N VAL A 17 7.25 0.28 12.59
CA VAL A 17 5.84 -0.07 12.36
C VAL A 17 5.68 -1.08 11.23
N VAL A 18 6.42 -0.91 10.13
CA VAL A 18 6.39 -1.85 8.99
C VAL A 18 7.02 -3.20 9.35
N LEU A 19 8.08 -3.24 10.15
CA LEU A 19 8.70 -4.50 10.60
C LEU A 19 7.85 -5.22 11.64
N ILE A 20 7.05 -4.50 12.43
CA ILE A 20 6.05 -5.07 13.34
C ILE A 20 4.80 -5.51 12.56
N SER A 21 4.43 -4.79 11.50
CA SER A 21 3.33 -5.13 10.59
C SER A 21 3.74 -6.32 9.73
N VAL A 22 3.37 -7.53 10.17
CA VAL A 22 3.74 -8.80 9.54
C VAL A 22 3.00 -9.01 8.19
N THR A 23 3.18 -8.10 7.23
CA THR A 23 2.54 -8.15 5.90
C THR A 23 3.59 -8.18 4.79
N ARG A 24 3.78 -9.37 4.22
CA ARG A 24 4.62 -9.65 3.03
C ARG A 24 4.43 -8.61 1.92
N THR A 25 3.21 -8.14 1.73
CA THR A 25 2.83 -7.18 0.69
C THR A 25 3.45 -5.80 0.89
N GLN A 26 3.58 -5.32 2.14
CA GLN A 26 4.19 -4.01 2.42
C GLN A 26 5.70 -4.02 2.19
N LEU A 27 6.38 -5.12 2.53
CA LEU A 27 7.82 -5.31 2.26
C LEU A 27 8.11 -5.39 0.76
N VAL A 28 7.30 -6.14 0.01
CA VAL A 28 7.44 -6.26 -1.45
C VAL A 28 7.14 -4.92 -2.12
N ALA A 29 6.10 -4.21 -1.69
CA ALA A 29 5.79 -2.88 -2.21
C ALA A 29 6.91 -1.87 -1.94
N LEU A 30 7.47 -1.85 -0.72
CA LEU A 30 8.61 -1.01 -0.38
C LEU A 30 9.84 -1.37 -1.23
N ALA A 31 10.15 -2.66 -1.36
CA ALA A 31 11.27 -3.12 -2.18
C ALA A 31 11.09 -2.73 -3.67
N ALA A 32 9.88 -2.87 -4.21
CA ALA A 32 9.54 -2.45 -5.57
C ALA A 32 9.62 -0.92 -5.74
N GLN A 33 9.18 -0.14 -4.76
CA GLN A 33 9.31 1.33 -4.77
C GLN A 33 10.76 1.78 -4.74
N MET A 34 11.59 1.15 -3.89
CA MET A 34 13.04 1.42 -3.87
C MET A 34 13.68 1.04 -5.21
N PHE A 35 13.35 -0.14 -5.76
CA PHE A 35 13.86 -0.60 -7.05
C PHE A 35 13.47 0.35 -8.18
N ALA A 36 12.22 0.81 -8.23
CA ALA A 36 11.76 1.80 -9.21
C ALA A 36 12.53 3.13 -9.08
N CYS A 37 12.79 3.61 -7.86
CA CYS A 37 13.63 4.78 -7.63
C CYS A 37 15.07 4.56 -8.15
N PHE A 38 15.64 3.38 -7.95
CA PHE A 38 16.99 3.04 -8.41
C PHE A 38 17.11 2.98 -9.93
N VAL A 39 16.13 2.37 -10.60
CA VAL A 39 16.11 2.25 -12.07
C VAL A 39 15.92 3.61 -12.74
N ILE A 40 15.06 4.46 -12.18
CA ILE A 40 14.75 5.78 -12.76
C ILE A 40 15.89 6.78 -12.51
N TYR A 41 16.64 6.65 -11.40
CA TYR A 41 17.73 7.56 -11.05
C TYR A 41 19.00 6.83 -10.57
N PRO A 42 19.78 6.19 -11.46
CA PRO A 42 21.00 5.47 -11.09
C PRO A 42 22.08 6.38 -10.47
N ARG A 43 22.07 7.69 -10.78
CA ARG A 43 22.99 8.69 -10.20
C ARG A 43 22.81 8.87 -8.69
N ILE A 44 21.68 8.45 -8.12
CA ILE A 44 21.42 8.47 -6.67
C ILE A 44 22.36 7.50 -5.93
N ILE A 45 22.70 6.35 -6.53
CA ILE A 45 23.58 5.33 -5.91
C ILE A 45 25.03 5.82 -5.78
N GLN A 46 25.46 6.73 -6.66
CA GLN A 46 26.80 7.31 -6.63
C GLN A 46 26.99 8.30 -5.46
N ASN A 47 25.91 8.63 -4.74
CA ASN A 47 26.03 9.47 -3.55
C ASN A 47 26.41 8.61 -2.33
N PRO A 48 27.62 8.79 -1.75
CA PRO A 48 28.08 7.98 -0.62
C PRO A 48 27.17 8.10 0.61
N ARG A 49 26.37 9.18 0.72
CA ARG A 49 25.40 9.35 1.80
C ARG A 49 24.25 8.36 1.70
N ILE A 50 23.85 7.98 0.49
CA ILE A 50 22.74 7.05 0.26
C ILE A 50 23.19 5.63 0.58
N ILE A 51 24.41 5.26 0.22
CA ILE A 51 25.04 4.01 0.64
C ILE A 51 25.07 3.93 2.18
N LYS A 52 25.46 5.00 2.87
CA LYS A 52 25.44 5.06 4.34
C LYS A 52 24.03 4.87 4.92
N ASN A 53 23.01 5.46 4.30
CA ASN A 53 21.63 5.31 4.74
C ASN A 53 21.09 3.90 4.52
N ILE A 54 21.42 3.27 3.38
CA ILE A 54 21.07 1.87 3.10
C ILE A 54 21.73 0.95 4.13
N LEU A 55 23.04 1.14 4.39
CA LEU A 55 23.76 0.40 5.42
C LEU A 55 23.09 0.56 6.79
N LEU A 56 22.69 1.78 7.15
CA LEU A 56 21.97 2.04 8.39
C LEU A 56 20.64 1.29 8.47
N ILE A 57 19.84 1.29 7.40
CA ILE A 57 18.58 0.53 7.34
C ILE A 57 18.86 -0.98 7.51
N ILE A 58 19.87 -1.51 6.83
CA ILE A 58 20.28 -2.91 6.95
C ILE A 58 20.70 -3.21 8.40
N THR A 59 21.54 -2.37 9.01
CA THR A 59 21.97 -2.55 10.40
C THR A 59 20.79 -2.54 11.36
N ILE A 60 19.82 -1.65 11.16
CA ILE A 60 18.60 -1.59 12.00
C ILE A 60 17.78 -2.86 11.83
N ALA A 61 17.54 -3.30 10.58
CA ALA A 61 16.80 -4.52 10.30
C ALA A 61 17.50 -5.75 10.91
N SER A 62 18.82 -5.88 10.72
CA SER A 62 19.61 -6.97 11.32
C SER A 62 19.59 -6.91 12.85
N SER A 63 19.59 -5.72 13.46
CA SER A 63 19.51 -5.57 14.91
C SER A 63 18.16 -6.04 15.46
N ILE A 64 17.06 -5.74 14.76
CA ILE A 64 15.72 -6.20 15.15
C ILE A 64 15.63 -7.73 15.07
N ILE A 65 16.15 -8.33 13.99
CA ILE A 65 16.21 -9.79 13.84
C ILE A 65 17.07 -10.41 14.94
N ALA A 66 18.25 -9.85 15.21
CA ALA A 66 19.12 -10.34 16.28
C ALA A 66 18.43 -10.27 17.65
N ILE A 67 17.79 -9.14 17.97
CA ILE A 67 17.04 -8.98 19.22
C ILE A 67 15.95 -10.06 19.32
N ASP A 68 15.18 -10.29 18.27
CA ASP A 68 14.13 -11.33 18.28
C ASP A 68 14.70 -12.74 18.52
N VAL A 69 15.79 -13.09 17.82
CA VAL A 69 16.45 -14.39 17.96
C VAL A 69 16.99 -14.58 19.38
N PHE A 70 17.63 -13.56 19.96
CA PHE A 70 18.19 -13.63 21.31
C PHE A 70 17.15 -13.56 22.43
N SER A 71 16.03 -12.85 22.20
CA SER A 71 14.96 -12.70 23.18
C SER A 71 13.93 -13.84 23.13
N GLY A 72 13.94 -14.65 22.08
CA GLY A 72 13.00 -15.76 21.91
C GLY A 72 11.56 -15.32 21.68
N ILE A 73 11.33 -14.07 21.25
CA ILE A 73 9.98 -13.50 21.02
C ILE A 73 9.26 -14.24 19.89
N GLY A 74 9.99 -14.87 18.97
CA GLY A 74 9.43 -15.71 17.90
C GLY A 74 8.81 -14.91 16.75
N LEU A 75 9.23 -13.66 16.54
CA LEU A 75 8.83 -12.85 15.39
C LEU A 75 9.38 -13.45 14.10
N THR A 76 10.66 -13.84 14.10
CA THR A 76 11.36 -14.40 12.93
C THR A 76 10.78 -15.74 12.54
N SER A 77 10.39 -16.60 13.50
CA SER A 77 9.72 -17.87 13.21
C SER A 77 8.36 -17.65 12.55
N ARG A 78 7.56 -16.70 13.06
CA ARG A 78 6.29 -16.27 12.45
C ARG A 78 6.49 -15.70 11.04
N TRP A 79 7.57 -14.96 10.82
CA TRP A 79 7.94 -14.45 9.49
C TRP A 79 8.30 -15.59 8.54
N THR A 80 9.13 -16.55 8.97
CA THR A 80 9.50 -17.72 8.15
C THR A 80 8.30 -18.61 7.87
N ASP A 81 7.44 -18.84 8.85
CA ASP A 81 6.22 -19.62 8.67
C ASP A 81 5.30 -18.92 7.69
N ARG A 82 5.04 -17.61 7.87
CA ARG A 82 4.26 -16.87 6.88
C ARG A 82 4.90 -16.94 5.52
N LEU A 83 6.21 -16.70 5.39
CA LEU A 83 6.98 -16.74 4.14
C LEU A 83 7.03 -18.10 3.45
N LEU A 84 6.82 -19.21 4.15
CA LEU A 84 6.94 -20.57 3.62
C LEU A 84 5.65 -21.41 3.79
N ILE A 85 4.55 -20.83 4.26
CA ILE A 85 3.28 -21.54 4.50
C ILE A 85 2.75 -22.22 3.23
N GLU A 86 2.89 -21.60 2.07
CA GLU A 86 2.49 -22.17 0.79
C GLU A 86 3.26 -23.46 0.46
N ASN A 87 4.55 -23.53 0.84
CA ASN A 87 5.39 -24.71 0.66
C ASN A 87 5.02 -25.85 1.64
N LYS A 88 4.36 -25.55 2.76
CA LYS A 88 3.95 -26.56 3.76
C LYS A 88 2.60 -27.22 3.42
N PHE A 89 1.67 -26.46 2.82
CA PHE A 89 0.30 -26.92 2.58
C PHE A 89 -0.07 -27.04 1.09
N GLY A 90 0.84 -26.68 0.19
CA GLY A 90 0.59 -26.68 -1.26
C GLY A 90 -0.39 -25.61 -1.74
N THR A 91 -0.93 -24.79 -0.83
CA THR A 91 -1.88 -23.70 -1.10
C THR A 91 -1.80 -22.69 0.05
N ASP A 92 -1.83 -21.38 -0.25
CA ASP A 92 -1.83 -20.31 0.76
C ASP A 92 -3.23 -20.15 1.40
N PRO A 93 -3.41 -20.46 2.70
CA PRO A 93 -4.69 -20.29 3.39
C PRO A 93 -5.20 -18.84 3.35
N THR A 94 -4.30 -17.86 3.30
CA THR A 94 -4.63 -16.44 3.22
C THR A 94 -5.27 -16.09 1.88
N ALA A 95 -4.80 -16.72 0.79
CA ALA A 95 -5.39 -16.54 -0.52
C ALA A 95 -6.79 -17.16 -0.60
N LEU A 96 -6.98 -18.31 0.05
CA LEU A 96 -8.29 -18.98 0.14
C LEU A 96 -9.32 -18.16 0.93
N THR A 97 -8.96 -17.64 2.11
CA THR A 97 -9.88 -16.79 2.90
C THR A 97 -10.24 -15.51 2.15
N ARG A 98 -9.27 -14.85 1.49
CA ARG A 98 -9.55 -13.68 0.65
C ARG A 98 -10.46 -13.99 -0.53
N THR A 99 -10.31 -15.17 -1.14
CA THR A 99 -11.17 -15.59 -2.25
C THR A 99 -12.61 -15.82 -1.77
N ALA A 100 -12.77 -16.51 -0.64
CA ALA A 100 -14.06 -16.72 0.01
C ALA A 100 -14.76 -15.40 0.38
N GLU A 101 -14.02 -14.44 0.97
CA GLU A 101 -14.54 -13.10 1.30
C GLU A 101 -14.98 -12.33 0.05
N ASN A 102 -14.16 -12.36 -1.00
CA ASN A 102 -14.49 -11.72 -2.27
C ASN A 102 -15.75 -12.32 -2.91
N ASN A 103 -15.94 -13.63 -2.79
CA ASN A 103 -17.15 -14.29 -3.30
C ASN A 103 -18.39 -13.83 -2.53
N TYR A 104 -18.30 -13.74 -1.19
CA TYR A 104 -19.38 -13.19 -0.37
C TYR A 104 -19.75 -11.76 -0.77
N MET A 105 -18.77 -10.85 -0.80
CA MET A 105 -19.01 -9.45 -1.16
C MET A 105 -19.63 -9.30 -2.55
N ARG A 106 -19.19 -10.10 -3.54
CA ARG A 106 -19.81 -10.09 -4.88
C ARG A 106 -21.27 -10.53 -4.86
N GLN A 107 -21.58 -11.61 -4.13
CA GLN A 107 -22.96 -12.11 -4.02
C GLN A 107 -23.86 -11.05 -3.37
N GLU A 108 -23.38 -10.41 -2.31
CA GLU A 108 -24.14 -9.35 -1.62
C GLU A 108 -24.34 -8.09 -2.45
N ILE A 109 -23.35 -7.67 -3.26
CA ILE A 109 -23.50 -6.52 -4.17
C ILE A 109 -24.65 -6.73 -5.15
N ILE A 110 -24.81 -7.94 -5.68
CA ILE A 110 -25.82 -8.25 -6.70
C ILE A 110 -27.12 -8.83 -6.11
N ALA A 111 -27.19 -9.02 -4.78
CA ALA A 111 -28.34 -9.63 -4.11
C ALA A 111 -29.63 -8.80 -4.27
N SER A 112 -29.51 -7.48 -4.42
CA SER A 112 -30.63 -6.61 -4.74
C SER A 112 -30.18 -5.35 -5.48
N TRP A 113 -31.10 -4.73 -6.21
CA TRP A 113 -30.86 -3.46 -6.89
C TRP A 113 -30.46 -2.34 -5.92
N GLN A 114 -31.07 -2.32 -4.73
CA GLN A 114 -30.75 -1.34 -3.69
C GLN A 114 -29.30 -1.48 -3.21
N LYS A 115 -28.86 -2.72 -2.93
CA LYS A 115 -27.48 -3.01 -2.53
C LYS A 115 -26.50 -2.70 -3.66
N PHE A 116 -26.88 -2.97 -4.90
CA PHE A 116 -26.05 -2.65 -6.06
C PHE A 116 -25.80 -1.14 -6.22
N ILE A 117 -26.84 -0.30 -6.08
CA ILE A 117 -26.68 1.16 -6.20
C ILE A 117 -26.07 1.76 -4.93
N PHE A 118 -26.61 1.47 -3.76
CA PHE A 118 -26.31 2.20 -2.53
C PHE A 118 -25.31 1.47 -1.62
N GLY A 119 -25.01 0.21 -1.91
CA GLY A 119 -24.15 -0.64 -1.10
C GLY A 119 -24.86 -1.22 0.11
N ASN A 120 -24.08 -1.88 0.96
CA ASN A 120 -24.52 -2.52 2.20
C ASN A 120 -24.26 -1.65 3.44
N GLY A 121 -23.56 -0.52 3.30
CA GLY A 121 -23.20 0.39 4.38
C GLY A 121 -21.86 0.06 5.05
N LEU A 122 -21.33 1.02 5.82
CA LEU A 122 -19.99 0.94 6.44
C LEU A 122 -19.86 -0.11 7.54
N ALA A 123 -20.98 -0.52 8.14
CA ALA A 123 -21.03 -1.54 9.18
C ALA A 123 -21.53 -2.89 8.65
N ALA A 124 -21.55 -3.08 7.32
CA ALA A 124 -21.97 -4.33 6.71
C ALA A 124 -21.07 -5.48 7.13
N GLU A 125 -21.66 -6.61 7.44
CA GLU A 125 -20.93 -7.82 7.78
C GLU A 125 -20.31 -8.42 6.53
N THR A 126 -19.04 -8.83 6.58
CA THR A 126 -18.39 -9.67 5.57
C THR A 126 -18.23 -11.07 6.13
N SER A 127 -18.35 -12.08 5.27
CA SER A 127 -18.24 -13.49 5.68
C SER A 127 -17.41 -14.31 4.70
N LEU A 128 -16.89 -15.43 5.20
CA LEU A 128 -16.14 -16.39 4.42
C LEU A 128 -17.06 -17.53 3.98
N ILE A 129 -17.38 -17.56 2.69
CA ILE A 129 -18.28 -18.57 2.10
C ILE A 129 -17.58 -19.43 1.06
N GLY A 130 -18.21 -20.56 0.72
CA GLY A 130 -17.81 -21.40 -0.39
C GLY A 130 -16.77 -22.48 -0.04
N PRO A 131 -16.36 -23.28 -1.04
CA PRO A 131 -15.42 -24.38 -0.85
C PRO A 131 -14.04 -23.90 -0.36
N GLU A 132 -13.64 -22.68 -0.70
CA GLU A 132 -12.38 -22.07 -0.28
C GLU A 132 -12.36 -21.79 1.23
N ALA A 133 -13.49 -21.37 1.82
CA ALA A 133 -13.62 -21.16 3.26
C ALA A 133 -13.50 -22.48 4.03
N VAL A 134 -14.13 -23.55 3.52
CA VAL A 134 -14.05 -24.90 4.10
C VAL A 134 -12.61 -25.42 4.06
N LEU A 135 -11.94 -25.28 2.90
CA LEU A 135 -10.55 -25.70 2.73
C LEU A 135 -9.60 -24.90 3.64
N ALA A 136 -9.77 -23.59 3.74
CA ALA A 136 -9.00 -22.76 4.66
C ALA A 136 -9.19 -23.22 6.12
N GLY A 137 -10.44 -23.49 6.53
CA GLY A 137 -10.77 -24.01 7.86
C GLY A 137 -10.13 -25.38 8.15
N GLN A 138 -9.98 -26.24 7.15
CA GLN A 138 -9.28 -27.53 7.28
C GLN A 138 -7.76 -27.36 7.44
N LEU A 139 -7.16 -26.34 6.80
CA LEU A 139 -5.72 -26.11 6.84
C LEU A 139 -5.24 -25.41 8.12
N VAL A 140 -5.99 -24.43 8.62
CA VAL A 140 -5.57 -23.60 9.78
C VAL A 140 -6.45 -23.76 11.02
N GLY A 141 -7.46 -24.63 10.95
CA GLY A 141 -8.47 -24.82 12.00
C GLY A 141 -9.65 -23.84 11.84
N THR A 142 -10.87 -24.36 11.96
CA THR A 142 -12.11 -23.59 11.79
C THR A 142 -12.26 -22.45 12.80
N ALA A 143 -11.69 -22.60 14.00
CA ALA A 143 -11.65 -21.54 15.01
C ALA A 143 -10.68 -20.39 14.68
N SER A 144 -9.68 -20.64 13.82
CA SER A 144 -8.68 -19.64 13.39
C SER A 144 -9.17 -18.81 12.20
N VAL A 145 -10.22 -19.26 11.51
CA VAL A 145 -10.83 -18.59 10.38
C VAL A 145 -11.96 -17.72 10.94
N ALA A 146 -11.73 -16.41 11.05
CA ALA A 146 -12.76 -15.46 11.46
C ALA A 146 -13.90 -15.53 10.42
N THR A 147 -15.01 -16.18 10.79
CA THR A 147 -16.13 -16.43 9.88
C THR A 147 -16.89 -15.16 9.51
N HIS A 148 -16.79 -14.12 10.35
CA HIS A 148 -17.45 -12.84 10.16
C HIS A 148 -16.52 -11.68 10.52
N SER A 149 -16.53 -10.63 9.69
CA SER A 149 -15.88 -9.34 9.92
C SER A 149 -16.86 -8.21 9.56
N TYR A 150 -16.50 -6.95 9.78
CA TYR A 150 -17.38 -5.80 9.52
C TYR A 150 -16.67 -4.71 8.73
N GLY A 151 -17.38 -4.15 7.75
CA GLY A 151 -16.94 -3.00 6.97
C GLY A 151 -16.11 -3.37 5.74
N PHE A 152 -14.89 -2.86 5.68
CA PHE A 152 -13.99 -3.09 4.54
C PHE A 152 -13.41 -4.50 4.61
N GLY A 153 -13.55 -5.26 3.52
CA GLY A 153 -12.81 -6.49 3.32
C GLY A 153 -11.41 -6.23 2.76
N HIS A 154 -10.65 -7.31 2.57
CA HIS A 154 -9.23 -7.21 2.20
C HIS A 154 -8.98 -6.75 0.76
N ASN A 155 -10.02 -6.68 -0.07
CA ASN A 155 -9.96 -6.13 -1.43
C ASN A 155 -10.60 -4.75 -1.44
N ASN A 156 -9.78 -3.70 -1.55
CA ASN A 156 -10.25 -2.30 -1.51
C ASN A 156 -11.32 -2.03 -2.57
N TYR A 157 -11.12 -2.55 -3.79
CA TYR A 157 -11.95 -2.25 -4.93
C TYR A 157 -13.35 -2.81 -4.78
N LEU A 158 -13.40 -4.07 -4.37
CA LEU A 158 -14.65 -4.76 -4.10
C LEU A 158 -15.34 -4.19 -2.86
N SER A 159 -14.57 -3.85 -1.81
CA SER A 159 -15.09 -3.27 -0.57
C SER A 159 -15.76 -1.91 -0.79
N LEU A 160 -15.19 -1.05 -1.63
CA LEU A 160 -15.80 0.24 -1.96
C LEU A 160 -17.17 0.08 -2.64
N LEU A 161 -17.30 -0.89 -3.56
CA LEU A 161 -18.58 -1.22 -4.18
C LEU A 161 -19.53 -1.94 -3.21
N PHE A 162 -19.00 -2.81 -2.35
CA PHE A 162 -19.78 -3.53 -1.35
C PHE A 162 -20.42 -2.59 -0.33
N ILE A 163 -19.65 -1.60 0.16
CA ILE A 163 -20.07 -0.65 1.18
C ILE A 163 -20.94 0.46 0.58
N GLY A 164 -20.48 1.07 -0.52
CA GLY A 164 -21.07 2.30 -1.07
C GLY A 164 -21.80 2.14 -2.39
N GLY A 165 -21.87 0.92 -2.93
CA GLY A 165 -22.51 0.62 -4.21
C GLY A 165 -21.93 1.41 -5.38
N LEU A 166 -22.68 1.48 -6.48
CA LEU A 166 -22.32 2.35 -7.61
C LEU A 166 -22.43 3.84 -7.28
N ALA A 167 -23.33 4.25 -6.37
CA ALA A 167 -23.58 5.66 -6.08
C ALA A 167 -22.39 6.35 -5.41
N VAL A 168 -21.66 5.62 -4.54
CA VAL A 168 -20.52 6.17 -3.79
C VAL A 168 -19.23 5.44 -4.14
N GLY A 169 -19.27 4.10 -4.22
CA GLY A 169 -18.09 3.28 -4.50
C GLY A 169 -17.49 3.57 -5.87
N ALA A 170 -18.31 3.59 -6.93
CA ALA A 170 -17.80 3.81 -8.29
C ALA A 170 -17.16 5.21 -8.50
N PRO A 171 -17.75 6.33 -8.04
CA PRO A 171 -17.08 7.63 -8.08
C PRO A 171 -15.73 7.65 -7.35
N ILE A 172 -15.64 7.05 -6.15
CA ILE A 172 -14.37 6.98 -5.41
C ILE A 172 -13.34 6.18 -6.20
N LEU A 173 -13.75 5.04 -6.79
CA LEU A 173 -12.88 4.22 -7.63
C LEU A 173 -12.33 4.98 -8.84
N ILE A 174 -13.19 5.75 -9.51
CA ILE A 174 -12.79 6.61 -10.63
C ILE A 174 -11.79 7.66 -10.14
N ILE A 175 -12.03 8.31 -9.01
CA ILE A 175 -11.10 9.30 -8.43
C ILE A 175 -9.74 8.66 -8.12
N LEU A 176 -9.74 7.47 -7.49
CA LEU A 176 -8.51 6.73 -7.17
C LEU A 176 -7.71 6.41 -8.44
N LEU A 177 -8.38 5.93 -9.49
CA LEU A 177 -7.76 5.62 -10.78
C LEU A 177 -7.21 6.87 -11.47
N LEU A 178 -8.02 7.94 -11.53
CA LEU A 178 -7.62 9.22 -12.10
C LEU A 178 -6.42 9.82 -11.35
N ASN A 179 -6.39 9.70 -10.02
CA ASN A 179 -5.26 10.15 -9.21
C ASN A 179 -3.98 9.38 -9.56
N GLY A 180 -4.06 8.04 -9.67
CA GLY A 180 -2.92 7.22 -10.08
C GLY A 180 -2.44 7.49 -11.51
N CYS A 181 -3.35 7.67 -12.47
CA CYS A 181 -3.00 8.04 -13.84
C CYS A 181 -2.35 9.44 -13.88
N SER A 182 -2.95 10.42 -13.20
CA SER A 182 -2.44 11.79 -13.17
C SER A 182 -1.06 11.88 -12.52
N SER A 183 -0.83 11.10 -11.46
CA SER A 183 0.45 11.04 -10.77
C SER A 183 1.55 10.48 -11.68
N LEU A 184 1.28 9.40 -12.41
CA LEU A 184 2.21 8.83 -13.40
C LEU A 184 2.52 9.79 -14.55
N LEU A 185 1.49 10.40 -15.13
CA LEU A 185 1.65 11.32 -16.26
C LEU A 185 2.47 12.56 -15.86
N LEU A 186 2.18 13.15 -14.69
CA LEU A 186 2.94 14.30 -14.19
C LEU A 186 4.38 13.91 -13.88
N SER A 187 4.61 12.79 -13.17
CA SER A 187 5.98 12.35 -12.87
C SER A 187 6.79 12.11 -14.13
N ARG A 188 6.20 11.46 -15.16
CA ARG A 188 6.87 11.27 -16.45
C ARG A 188 7.22 12.61 -17.11
N ALA A 189 6.29 13.55 -17.12
CA ALA A 189 6.52 14.87 -17.71
C ALA A 189 7.65 15.63 -16.99
N LEU A 190 7.70 15.59 -15.65
CA LEU A 190 8.73 16.28 -14.88
C LEU A 190 10.10 15.60 -14.95
N ILE A 191 10.16 14.27 -15.04
CA ILE A 191 11.42 13.55 -15.25
C ILE A 191 12.05 13.94 -16.60
N GLN A 192 11.23 14.18 -17.62
CA GLN A 192 11.68 14.58 -18.96
C GLN A 192 12.06 16.07 -19.02
N ASP A 193 11.67 16.88 -18.04
CA ASP A 193 11.97 18.31 -17.98
C ASP A 193 13.23 18.59 -17.15
N ASN A 194 14.33 18.85 -17.86
CA ASN A 194 15.64 19.18 -17.27
C ASN A 194 15.66 20.48 -16.45
N LYS A 195 14.60 21.31 -16.51
CA LYS A 195 14.51 22.60 -15.78
C LYS A 195 13.72 22.49 -14.47
N THR A 196 13.14 21.33 -14.16
CA THR A 196 12.35 21.15 -12.93
C THR A 196 13.24 21.20 -11.70
N ASP A 197 12.81 21.94 -10.67
CA ASP A 197 13.47 21.94 -9.36
C ASP A 197 13.53 20.52 -8.78
N ALA A 198 14.70 20.13 -8.27
CA ALA A 198 14.95 18.78 -7.77
C ALA A 198 14.02 18.39 -6.59
N THR A 199 13.58 19.36 -5.79
CA THR A 199 12.66 19.14 -4.66
C THR A 199 11.25 18.83 -5.16
N VAL A 200 10.77 19.60 -6.15
CA VAL A 200 9.46 19.39 -6.78
C VAL A 200 9.42 18.03 -7.48
N LEU A 201 10.49 17.70 -8.19
CA LEU A 201 10.63 16.41 -8.87
C LEU A 201 10.65 15.25 -7.88
N TYR A 202 11.42 15.35 -6.79
CA TYR A 202 11.47 14.33 -5.75
C TYR A 202 10.10 14.12 -5.10
N ALA A 203 9.42 15.20 -4.71
CA ALA A 203 8.11 15.10 -4.09
C ALA A 203 7.07 14.49 -5.03
N CYS A 204 7.09 14.85 -6.31
CA CYS A 204 6.20 14.28 -7.32
C CYS A 204 6.44 12.77 -7.50
N VAL A 205 7.69 12.37 -7.74
CA VAL A 205 8.02 10.96 -8.00
C VAL A 205 7.71 10.11 -6.76
N TRP A 206 8.07 10.57 -5.57
CA TRP A 206 7.81 9.84 -4.33
C TRP A 206 6.31 9.74 -4.04
N GLY A 207 5.57 10.84 -4.18
CA GLY A 207 4.11 10.85 -4.03
C GLY A 207 3.43 9.88 -5.01
N SER A 208 3.82 9.92 -6.28
CA SER A 208 3.31 9.02 -7.32
C SER A 208 3.61 7.56 -7.03
N LEU A 209 4.80 7.23 -6.53
CA LEU A 209 5.15 5.85 -6.16
C LEU A 209 4.31 5.33 -4.98
N ILE A 210 3.99 6.19 -4.01
CA ILE A 210 3.09 5.83 -2.92
C ILE A 210 1.67 5.59 -3.45
N ILE A 211 1.13 6.51 -4.24
CA ILE A 211 -0.23 6.41 -4.81
C ILE A 211 -0.35 5.14 -5.65
N VAL A 212 0.54 4.95 -6.62
CA VAL A 212 0.51 3.80 -7.54
C VAL A 212 0.79 2.50 -6.80
N GLY A 213 1.74 2.50 -5.86
CA GLY A 213 2.04 1.33 -5.04
C GLY A 213 0.85 0.89 -4.20
N LEU A 214 0.16 1.83 -3.55
CA LEU A 214 -1.03 1.49 -2.76
C LEU A 214 -2.20 1.06 -3.62
N LEU A 215 -2.40 1.68 -4.79
CA LEU A 215 -3.41 1.22 -5.75
C LEU A 215 -3.10 -0.20 -6.27
N THR A 216 -1.85 -0.54 -6.56
CA THR A 216 -1.53 -1.90 -7.01
C THR A 216 -1.67 -2.92 -5.89
N THR A 217 -1.32 -2.58 -4.65
CA THR A 217 -1.52 -3.48 -3.50
C THR A 217 -2.97 -3.55 -3.02
N SER A 218 -3.84 -2.65 -3.49
CA SER A 218 -5.24 -2.54 -3.08
C SER A 218 -6.10 -3.77 -3.37
N PHE A 219 -5.62 -4.69 -4.21
CA PHE A 219 -6.24 -6.00 -4.42
C PHE A 219 -6.07 -6.95 -3.23
N LEU A 220 -5.09 -6.69 -2.37
CA LEU A 220 -4.68 -7.57 -1.27
C LEU A 220 -4.83 -6.92 0.12
N SER A 221 -4.99 -5.61 0.19
CA SER A 221 -5.22 -4.84 1.42
C SER A 221 -6.01 -3.57 1.11
N GLY A 222 -7.02 -3.24 1.90
CA GLY A 222 -7.79 -2.01 1.71
C GLY A 222 -6.98 -0.74 1.98
N ILE A 223 -7.05 0.27 1.10
CA ILE A 223 -6.55 1.62 1.41
C ILE A 223 -7.32 2.20 2.59
N PHE A 224 -8.63 1.97 2.63
CA PHE A 224 -9.52 2.51 3.66
C PHE A 224 -9.77 1.56 4.84
N GLU A 225 -9.24 0.35 4.76
CA GLU A 225 -9.35 -0.66 5.81
C GLU A 225 -8.34 -0.39 6.93
N GLU A 226 -7.07 -0.21 6.58
CA GLU A 226 -6.00 0.05 7.56
C GLU A 226 -5.70 1.55 7.70
N ARG A 227 -5.63 2.02 8.95
CA ARG A 227 -5.27 3.41 9.27
C ARG A 227 -3.92 3.80 8.66
N THR A 228 -2.97 2.87 8.63
CA THR A 228 -1.62 3.09 8.12
C THR A 228 -1.62 3.26 6.60
N THR A 229 -2.32 2.42 5.84
CA THR A 229 -2.42 2.54 4.38
C THR A 229 -3.17 3.81 3.98
N SER A 230 -4.24 4.15 4.69
CA SER A 230 -4.97 5.42 4.54
C SER A 230 -4.06 6.64 4.75
N LEU A 231 -3.29 6.65 5.84
CA LEU A 231 -2.36 7.75 6.15
C LEU A 231 -1.32 7.92 5.03
N TRP A 232 -0.71 6.82 4.59
CA TRP A 232 0.29 6.86 3.53
C TRP A 232 -0.31 7.30 2.20
N TYR A 233 -1.50 6.83 1.85
CA TYR A 233 -2.20 7.31 0.66
C TYR A 233 -2.43 8.82 0.71
N GLY A 234 -2.84 9.34 1.86
CA GLY A 234 -3.01 10.77 2.10
C GLY A 234 -1.70 11.56 1.95
N ILE A 235 -0.60 11.07 2.52
CA ILE A 235 0.73 11.67 2.39
C ILE A 235 1.17 11.69 0.92
N GLY A 236 1.08 10.56 0.22
CA GLY A 236 1.46 10.46 -1.19
C GLY A 236 0.66 11.41 -2.08
N THR A 237 -0.66 11.47 -1.84
CA THR A 237 -1.59 12.38 -2.53
C THR A 237 -1.26 13.85 -2.25
N GLY A 238 -0.95 14.21 -0.99
CA GLY A 238 -0.55 15.56 -0.62
C GLY A 238 0.75 16.01 -1.29
N MET A 239 1.76 15.14 -1.33
CA MET A 239 3.03 15.40 -2.02
C MET A 239 2.83 15.61 -3.53
N PHE A 240 2.00 14.77 -4.15
CA PHE A 240 1.65 14.89 -5.56
C PHE A 240 0.96 16.24 -5.87
N TYR A 241 -0.07 16.61 -5.10
CA TYR A 241 -0.80 17.87 -5.34
C TYR A 241 0.06 19.10 -5.09
N TRP A 242 0.92 19.08 -4.07
CA TRP A 242 1.88 20.15 -3.84
C TRP A 242 2.80 20.36 -5.05
N ALA A 243 3.41 19.28 -5.56
CA ALA A 243 4.27 19.35 -6.74
C ALA A 243 3.50 19.80 -8.01
N SER A 244 2.23 19.36 -8.15
CA SER A 244 1.36 19.81 -9.23
C SER A 244 1.03 21.31 -9.17
N SER A 245 0.89 21.87 -7.96
CA SER A 245 0.67 23.31 -7.78
C SER A 245 1.92 24.12 -8.12
N GLU A 246 3.09 23.70 -7.65
CA GLU A 246 4.35 24.42 -7.91
C GLU A 246 4.69 24.44 -9.41
N THR A 247 4.45 23.34 -10.12
CA THR A 247 4.67 23.29 -11.57
C THR A 247 3.74 24.22 -12.35
N LYS A 248 2.50 24.45 -11.87
CA LYS A 248 1.60 25.46 -12.45
C LYS A 248 2.10 26.89 -12.17
N ASN A 249 2.57 27.17 -10.95
CA ASN A 249 3.10 28.48 -10.57
C ASN A 249 4.34 28.86 -11.39
N LEU A 250 5.25 27.91 -11.59
CA LEU A 250 6.46 28.10 -12.40
C LEU A 250 6.14 28.40 -13.87
N LYS A 251 5.14 27.73 -14.46
CA LYS A 251 4.69 28.02 -15.83
C LYS A 251 4.08 29.41 -15.94
N LYS A 252 3.27 29.82 -14.98
CA LYS A 252 2.64 31.16 -14.96
C LYS A 252 3.68 32.28 -14.85
N SER A 253 4.66 32.15 -13.94
CA SER A 253 5.73 33.14 -13.80
C SER A 253 6.60 33.33 -15.05
N ASN A 254 6.73 32.31 -15.90
CA ASN A 254 7.49 32.43 -17.15
C ASN A 254 6.68 33.11 -18.27
N ILE A 255 5.34 33.02 -18.22
CA ILE A 255 4.46 33.72 -19.16
C ILE A 255 4.44 35.22 -18.84
N ASP A 256 4.35 35.59 -17.55
CA ASP A 256 4.30 37.00 -17.13
C ASP A 256 5.63 37.77 -17.34
N LYS A 257 6.70 37.08 -17.73
CA LYS A 257 8.03 37.66 -18.02
C LYS A 257 8.29 37.87 -19.52
N HIS A 258 7.36 37.48 -20.39
CA HIS A 258 7.44 37.60 -21.84
C HIS A 258 6.25 38.38 -22.39
#